data_AF-A0A9X8WQI4-F1
#
_entry.id   AF-A0A9X8WQI4-F1
#
_cell.length_a   1.000
_cell.length_b   1.000
_cell.length_c   1.000
_cell.angle_alpha   90.00
_cell.angle_beta   90.00
_cell.angle_gamma   90.00
#
_symmetry.space_group_name_H-M   'P 1'
#
loop_
_entity.id
_entity.type
_entity.pdbx_description
1 polymer ?
#
loop_
_entity_poly.entity_id
_entity_poly.type
_entity_poly.pdbx_seq_one_letter_code
_entity_poly.pdbx_strand_id
1 'polypeptide(L)'
;MNFKMIANIPNWTAKEQFEKVLEEVLELKEAVHLKDNKKIMEEGLDVIQAIFTLFKVLKIDKELSEGLKLHNKKLRKRKWKLEKLK
;
A
#
# COMPACT_ATOMS: atom_id res chain seq x y z
N MET A 1 5.37 10.89 -14.03
CA MET A 1 4.70 9.61 -14.34
C MET A 1 3.25 9.68 -13.91
N ASN A 2 2.33 9.26 -14.79
CA ASN A 2 0.89 9.22 -14.50
C ASN A 2 0.56 7.81 -13.94
N PHE A 3 0.92 7.56 -12.68
CA PHE A 3 0.71 6.25 -12.03
C PHE A 3 -0.79 6.01 -11.83
N LYS A 4 -1.34 4.99 -12.52
CA LYS A 4 -2.70 4.50 -12.29
C LYS A 4 -2.61 3.27 -11.39
N MET A 5 -2.59 3.49 -10.08
CA MET A 5 -2.47 2.44 -9.05
C MET A 5 -3.82 1.91 -8.55
N ILE A 6 -4.94 2.45 -9.06
CA ILE A 6 -6.25 2.15 -8.51
C ILE A 6 -7.14 1.57 -9.59
N ALA A 7 -7.36 0.26 -9.50
CA ALA A 7 -8.31 -0.47 -10.33
C ALA A 7 -9.77 -0.21 -9.87
N ASN A 8 -10.74 -0.65 -10.67
CA ASN A 8 -12.14 -0.66 -10.27
C ASN A 8 -12.31 -1.51 -9.01
N ILE A 9 -13.02 -0.97 -8.02
CA ILE A 9 -13.15 -1.57 -6.70
C ILE A 9 -14.26 -2.62 -6.77
N PRO A 10 -14.00 -3.88 -6.40
CA PRO A 10 -15.07 -4.85 -6.23
C PRO A 10 -16.02 -4.39 -5.11
N ASN A 11 -17.29 -4.79 -5.15
CA ASN A 11 -18.27 -4.42 -4.13
C ASN A 11 -18.04 -5.19 -2.81
N TRP A 12 -16.89 -4.94 -2.17
CA TRP A 12 -16.42 -5.62 -0.98
C TRP A 12 -16.68 -4.78 0.28
N THR A 13 -16.88 -5.50 1.38
CA THR A 13 -16.88 -4.94 2.73
C THR A 13 -15.47 -4.59 3.18
N ALA A 14 -15.35 -3.72 4.19
CA ALA A 14 -14.05 -3.39 4.80
C ALA A 14 -13.33 -4.63 5.36
N LYS A 15 -14.09 -5.62 5.84
CA LYS A 15 -13.53 -6.88 6.34
C LYS A 15 -12.90 -7.68 5.21
N GLU A 16 -13.63 -7.92 4.12
CA GLU A 16 -13.12 -8.66 2.95
C GLU A 16 -11.89 -7.97 2.35
N GLN A 17 -11.91 -6.65 2.24
CA GLN A 17 -10.77 -5.91 1.74
C GLN A 17 -9.56 -5.97 2.71
N PHE A 18 -9.79 -6.04 4.02
CA PHE A 18 -8.71 -6.24 4.99
C PHE A 18 -8.10 -7.64 4.91
N GLU A 19 -8.92 -8.68 4.71
CA GLU A 19 -8.40 -10.04 4.43
C GLU A 19 -7.53 -10.04 3.18
N LYS A 20 -7.91 -9.33 2.11
CA LYS A 20 -7.05 -9.19 0.93
C LYS A 20 -5.73 -8.49 1.24
N VAL A 21 -5.72 -7.44 2.08
CA VAL A 21 -4.45 -6.82 2.53
C VAL A 21 -3.56 -7.84 3.25
N LEU A 22 -4.13 -8.74 4.05
CA LEU A 22 -3.37 -9.78 4.74
C LEU A 22 -2.80 -10.82 3.77
N GLU A 23 -3.58 -11.24 2.76
CA GLU A 23 -3.15 -12.14 1.69
C GLU A 23 -1.92 -11.60 0.97
N GLU A 24 -1.96 -10.35 0.46
CA GLU A 24 -0.84 -9.74 -0.25
C GLU A 24 0.43 -9.63 0.62
N VAL A 25 0.25 -9.37 1.93
CA VAL A 25 1.38 -9.30 2.89
C VAL A 25 2.02 -10.67 3.09
N LEU A 26 1.22 -11.74 3.08
CA LEU A 26 1.72 -13.11 3.18
C LEU A 26 2.47 -13.52 1.91
N GLU A 27 1.95 -13.16 0.73
CA GLU A 27 2.62 -13.40 -0.55
C GLU A 27 3.95 -12.64 -0.64
N LEU A 28 3.98 -11.36 -0.24
CA LEU A 28 5.21 -10.58 -0.15
C LEU A 28 6.22 -11.22 0.82
N LYS A 29 5.77 -11.70 1.97
CA LYS A 29 6.64 -12.38 2.95
C LYS A 29 7.26 -13.63 2.35
N GLU A 30 6.48 -14.43 1.61
CA GLU A 30 6.97 -15.63 0.93
C GLU A 30 8.00 -15.26 -0.15
N ALA A 31 7.71 -14.26 -0.99
CA ALA A 31 8.63 -13.79 -2.02
C ALA A 31 9.98 -13.34 -1.44
N VAL A 32 9.96 -12.63 -0.30
CA VAL A 32 11.18 -12.24 0.44
C VAL A 32 11.94 -13.46 0.96
N HIS A 33 11.24 -14.46 1.51
CA HIS A 33 11.86 -15.68 2.01
C HIS A 33 12.57 -16.47 0.89
N LEU A 34 11.93 -16.54 -0.28
CA LEU A 34 12.46 -17.19 -1.48
C LEU A 34 13.53 -16.37 -2.21
N LYS A 35 13.76 -15.11 -1.80
CA LYS A 35 14.69 -14.16 -2.44
C LYS A 35 14.40 -13.92 -3.93
N ASP A 36 13.12 -14.00 -4.32
CA ASP A 36 12.69 -13.74 -5.70
C ASP A 36 12.44 -12.24 -5.89
N ASN A 37 13.45 -11.52 -6.38
CA ASN A 37 13.36 -10.07 -6.57
C ASN A 37 12.21 -9.62 -7.48
N LYS A 38 11.81 -10.44 -8.46
CA LYS A 38 10.71 -10.08 -9.35
C LYS A 38 9.39 -10.19 -8.59
N LYS A 39 9.19 -11.30 -7.88
CA LYS A 39 7.98 -11.52 -7.07
C LYS A 39 7.88 -10.53 -5.91
N ILE A 40 8.99 -10.20 -5.26
CA ILE A 40 9.04 -9.16 -4.21
C ILE A 40 8.49 -7.82 -4.72
N MET A 41 8.84 -7.42 -5.95
CA MET A 41 8.34 -6.16 -6.52
C MET A 41 6.85 -6.24 -6.85
N GLU A 42 6.40 -7.37 -7.40
CA GLU A 42 5.00 -7.65 -7.73
C GLU A 42 4.12 -7.56 -6.48
N GLU A 43 4.38 -8.44 -5.50
CA GLU A 43 3.59 -8.49 -4.26
C GLU A 43 3.71 -7.20 -3.44
N GLY A 44 4.86 -6.53 -3.51
CA GLY A 44 5.06 -5.23 -2.87
C GLY A 44 4.12 -4.16 -3.42
N LEU A 45 3.87 -4.16 -4.74
CA LEU A 45 2.90 -3.27 -5.37
C LEU A 45 1.47 -3.70 -5.07
N ASP A 46 1.19 -5.00 -4.99
CA ASP A 46 -0.15 -5.51 -4.68
C ASP A 46 -0.56 -5.17 -3.23
N VAL A 47 0.36 -5.24 -2.27
CA VAL A 47 0.13 -4.72 -0.90
C VAL A 47 -0.26 -3.23 -0.92
N ILE A 48 0.44 -2.40 -1.70
CA ILE A 48 0.14 -0.96 -1.78
C ILE A 48 -1.26 -0.75 -2.41
N GLN A 49 -1.57 -1.50 -3.47
CA GLN A 49 -2.89 -1.45 -4.11
C GLN A 49 -4.00 -1.88 -3.16
N ALA A 50 -3.81 -2.94 -2.39
CA ALA A 50 -4.80 -3.43 -1.43
C ALA A 50 -5.07 -2.41 -0.32
N ILE A 51 -4.03 -1.72 0.18
CA ILE A 51 -4.18 -0.64 1.16
C ILE A 51 -4.96 0.55 0.60
N PHE A 52 -4.63 0.99 -0.62
CA PHE A 52 -5.37 2.09 -1.25
C PHE A 52 -6.83 1.71 -1.53
N THR A 53 -7.08 0.46 -1.91
CA THR A 53 -8.44 -0.05 -2.08
C THR A 53 -9.20 -0.07 -0.75
N LEU A 54 -8.55 -0.46 0.36
CA LEU A 54 -9.13 -0.38 1.71
C LEU A 54 -9.55 1.05 2.07
N PHE A 55 -8.71 2.05 1.79
CA PHE A 55 -9.06 3.46 2.04
C PHE A 55 -10.30 3.90 1.25
N LYS A 56 -10.46 3.43 0.01
CA LYS A 56 -11.65 3.72 -0.78
C LYS A 56 -12.90 3.00 -0.28
N VAL A 57 -12.80 1.73 0.11
CA VAL A 57 -13.90 0.97 0.73
C VAL A 57 -14.38 1.68 2.00
N LEU A 58 -13.45 2.20 2.80
CA LEU A 58 -13.73 2.98 4.01
C LEU A 58 -14.13 4.45 3.73
N LYS A 59 -14.07 4.90 2.46
CA LYS A 59 -14.39 6.27 2.02
C LYS A 59 -13.52 7.36 2.68
N ILE A 60 -12.27 7.03 3.01
CA ILE A 60 -11.26 7.95 3.59
C ILE A 60 -10.15 8.32 2.59
N ASP A 61 -10.27 7.87 1.34
CA ASP A 61 -9.28 8.07 0.28
C ASP A 61 -9.05 9.55 -0.07
N LYS A 62 -10.06 10.41 0.14
CA LYS A 62 -9.93 11.87 -0.02
C LYS A 62 -8.89 12.49 0.91
N GLU A 63 -8.58 11.84 2.03
CA GLU A 63 -7.61 12.33 3.03
C GLU A 63 -6.18 11.85 2.75
N LEU A 64 -5.95 11.04 1.71
CA LEU A 64 -4.65 10.40 1.45
C LEU A 64 -3.49 11.39 1.37
N SER A 65 -3.70 12.54 0.69
CA SER A 65 -2.67 13.58 0.56
C SER A 65 -2.25 14.14 1.93
N GLU A 66 -3.22 14.41 2.80
CA GLU A 66 -2.95 14.96 4.13
C GLU A 66 -2.34 13.88 5.04
N GLY A 67 -2.84 12.65 4.98
CA GLY A 67 -2.27 11.49 5.66
C GLY A 67 -0.79 11.28 5.32
N LEU A 68 -0.41 11.40 4.04
CA LEU A 68 0.99 11.32 3.60
C LEU A 68 1.86 12.46 4.16
N LYS A 69 1.35 13.70 4.21
CA LYS A 69 2.08 14.82 4.83
C LYS A 69 2.33 14.58 6.31
N LEU A 70 1.31 14.14 7.04
CA LEU A 70 1.41 13.81 8.47
C LEU A 70 2.40 12.67 8.71
N HIS A 71 2.35 11.63 7.88
CA HIS A 71 3.29 10.51 7.92
C HIS A 71 4.74 10.98 7.70
N ASN A 72 4.98 11.79 6.66
CA ASN A 72 6.31 12.35 6.39
C ASN A 72 6.84 13.24 7.53
N LYS A 73 5.97 14.05 8.15
CA LYS A 73 6.32 14.84 9.34
C LYS A 73 6.73 13.94 10.51
N LYS A 74 6.03 12.82 10.73
CA LYS A 74 6.35 11.82 11.75
C LYS A 74 7.69 11.13 11.49
N LEU A 75 7.99 10.76 10.24
CA LEU A 75 9.28 10.18 9.85
C LEU A 75 10.44 11.15 10.10
N ARG A 76 10.29 12.43 9.72
CA ARG A 76 11.29 13.47 10.01
C ARG A 76 11.56 13.64 11.51
N LYS A 77 10.50 13.65 12.34
CA LYS A 77 10.64 13.70 13.81
C LYS A 77 11.43 12.51 14.36
N ARG A 78 11.32 11.34 13.72
CA ARG A 78 12.06 10.12 14.04
C ARG A 78 13.47 10.07 13.41
N LYS A 79 13.95 11.20 12.87
CA LYS A 79 15.27 11.36 12.22
C LYS A 79 15.48 10.50 10.98
N TRP A 80 14.40 10.03 10.33
CA TRP A 80 14.50 9.40 9.01
C TRP A 80 14.80 10.43 7.94
N LYS A 81 15.74 10.14 7.04
CA LYS A 81 15.95 10.90 5.81
C LYS A 81 14.88 10.50 4.80
N LEU A 82 14.14 11.47 4.29
CA LEU A 82 13.14 11.22 3.25
C LEU A 82 13.80 11.32 1.88
N GLU A 83 13.56 10.31 1.05
CA GLU A 83 14.01 10.26 -0.33
C GLU A 83 12.80 10.33 -1.26
N LYS A 84 12.98 10.96 -2.44
CA LYS A 84 11.97 10.90 -3.49
C LYS A 84 12.15 9.58 -4.23
N LEU A 85 11.05 8.86 -4.46
CA LEU A 85 11.03 7.79 -5.45
C LEU A 85 11.44 8.40 -6.79
N LYS A 86 12.45 7.81 -7.44
CA LYS A 86 12.94 8.21 -8.75
C LYS A 86 12.09 7.60 -9.86
#